data_AF-A0A315X197-F1
#
_entry.id   AF-A0A315X197-F1
#
_cell.length_a   1.000
_cell.length_b   1.000
_cell.length_c   1.000
_cell.angle_alpha   90.00
_cell.angle_beta   90.00
_cell.angle_gamma   90.00
#
_symmetry.space_group_name_H-M   'P 1'
#
loop_
_entity.id
_entity.type
_entity.pdbx_description
1 polymer ?
#
loop_
_entity_poly.entity_id
_entity_poly.type
_entity_poly.pdbx_seq_one_letter_code
_entity_poly.pdbx_strand_id
1 'polypeptide(L)'
;MPKILKQKKTITTSTSTETHDREVVLEALQNVALPEKIKMKKVTISTASKPRQVVGLIREAKKEQTTLKQENETAAISLKDQTKDNVFKNLKRRDRYWLKTVPFFMVILFLGVICFLQAGLYFEPSIRPLSETIASAIHYPVAVVGTKVVRFTDFKSERDLLETYAEKGFSFASDDANVKMLALNKIVRDTYISIGEKEFDVSVPDSSVEKAFVNLFGTQSNSQDGYTISELTLGLKPEEIKQQIIRPYLEKSEFSKKLVSDPDFLQQQKNIAEQLKINFSNAPDSFSDKSAHAFLGVTFYDLGYVSSSSLLGKYSSIASLETGAISDVFEDAEAFSLFRVVEKLPQEIGSYNQYVSLQKIEIKKINADLWIDSKLRTARIAVFDPTLSWNSACRQVTETDACLSGSNKNNSVSLDSLYEALTGDSSIFLPDFTSS
;
A
#
# COMPACT_ATOMS: atom_id res chain seq x y z
N MET A 1 23.72 -47.99 28.50
CA MET A 1 24.57 -48.83 27.60
C MET A 1 23.69 -49.93 27.05
N PRO A 2 23.79 -50.37 25.77
CA PRO A 2 24.71 -50.01 24.67
C PRO A 2 24.06 -48.96 23.70
N LYS A 3 24.73 -48.02 22.99
CA LYS A 3 25.86 -48.03 22.01
C LYS A 3 25.48 -48.78 20.71
N ILE A 4 25.11 -48.14 19.59
CA ILE A 4 25.94 -47.53 18.49
C ILE A 4 24.94 -47.51 17.28
N LEU A 5 24.79 -46.53 16.36
CA LEU A 5 25.73 -45.97 15.37
C LEU A 5 25.10 -44.71 14.71
N LYS A 6 25.98 -43.77 14.39
CA LYS A 6 25.78 -42.50 13.67
C LYS A 6 25.37 -42.72 12.20
N GLN A 7 24.71 -41.74 11.59
CA GLN A 7 25.32 -41.01 10.46
C GLN A 7 24.66 -39.65 10.22
N LYS A 8 25.55 -38.71 9.86
CA LYS A 8 25.44 -37.27 9.76
C LYS A 8 25.51 -36.94 8.27
N LYS A 9 24.59 -36.16 7.70
CA LYS A 9 24.79 -35.56 6.38
C LYS A 9 24.39 -34.09 6.39
N THR A 10 25.42 -33.28 6.58
CA THR A 10 25.44 -31.83 6.35
C THR A 10 25.55 -31.62 4.84
N ILE A 11 24.65 -30.82 4.25
CA ILE A 11 24.83 -30.31 2.88
C ILE A 11 25.09 -28.81 3.03
N THR A 12 26.36 -28.46 2.92
CA THR A 12 26.85 -27.11 2.63
C THR A 12 27.36 -27.16 1.20
N THR A 13 26.96 -26.20 0.37
CA THR A 13 27.60 -25.98 -0.94
C THR A 13 27.76 -24.49 -1.15
N SER A 14 29.01 -24.07 -1.20
CA SER A 14 29.48 -22.73 -1.52
C SER A 14 30.08 -22.73 -2.93
N THR A 15 29.74 -21.70 -3.72
CA THR A 15 30.58 -20.96 -4.68
C THR A 15 31.47 -21.69 -5.71
N SER A 16 31.20 -21.44 -7.00
CA SER A 16 32.22 -21.10 -8.03
C SER A 16 31.50 -20.38 -9.20
N THR A 17 31.70 -19.08 -9.41
CA THR A 17 32.55 -18.50 -10.47
C THR A 17 32.45 -19.19 -11.84
N GLU A 18 31.79 -18.54 -12.80
CA GLU A 18 32.20 -18.63 -14.20
C GLU A 18 31.90 -17.32 -14.94
N THR A 19 33.00 -16.70 -15.34
CA THR A 19 33.15 -15.57 -16.27
C THR A 19 33.17 -16.12 -17.69
N HIS A 20 32.28 -15.69 -18.58
CA HIS A 20 32.55 -15.47 -20.01
C HIS A 20 31.32 -14.80 -20.66
N ASP A 21 31.56 -14.01 -21.71
CA ASP A 21 30.62 -13.25 -22.54
C ASP A 21 30.60 -11.73 -22.28
N ARG A 22 31.77 -11.15 -22.53
CA ARG A 22 31.94 -9.74 -22.93
C ARG A 22 32.82 -9.69 -24.17
N GLU A 23 32.21 -9.88 -25.33
CA GLU A 23 32.75 -9.39 -26.59
C GLU A 23 31.63 -9.33 -27.63
N VAL A 24 31.47 -8.14 -28.22
CA VAL A 24 30.83 -7.77 -29.50
C VAL A 24 30.08 -6.45 -29.29
N VAL A 25 30.29 -5.52 -30.22
CA VAL A 25 29.83 -4.12 -30.27
C VAL A 25 30.81 -3.10 -29.65
N LEU A 26 32.01 -3.01 -30.23
CA LEU A 26 32.82 -1.79 -30.21
C LEU A 26 33.69 -1.74 -31.47
N GLU A 27 33.07 -1.53 -32.64
CA GLU A 27 33.82 -1.25 -33.87
C GLU A 27 32.94 -0.47 -34.87
N ALA A 28 32.88 0.86 -34.72
CA ALA A 28 32.55 1.77 -35.80
C ALA A 28 32.91 3.21 -35.41
N LEU A 29 33.67 3.88 -36.30
CA LEU A 29 33.91 5.32 -36.40
C LEU A 29 35.16 5.90 -35.71
N GLN A 30 36.34 5.48 -36.19
CA GLN A 30 37.50 6.37 -36.33
C GLN A 30 37.95 6.37 -37.80
N ASN A 31 37.72 7.47 -38.50
CA ASN A 31 38.43 7.86 -39.74
C ASN A 31 37.91 9.22 -40.22
N VAL A 32 38.64 10.33 -39.95
CA VAL A 32 38.83 11.45 -40.90
C VAL A 32 40.13 12.18 -40.56
N ALA A 33 40.97 12.30 -41.59
CA ALA A 33 42.30 12.89 -41.63
C ALA A 33 42.32 14.44 -41.63
N LEU A 34 43.47 15.02 -41.24
CA LEU A 34 43.85 16.43 -41.36
C LEU A 34 44.95 16.59 -42.42
N PRO A 35 44.93 17.64 -43.27
CA PRO A 35 46.07 17.96 -44.14
C PRO A 35 46.86 19.23 -43.74
N GLU A 36 48.04 19.29 -44.36
CA GLU A 36 49.27 20.02 -44.11
C GLU A 36 49.33 21.54 -44.35
N LYS A 37 50.42 22.12 -43.83
CA LYS A 37 50.97 23.47 -44.03
C LYS A 37 51.61 23.63 -45.43
N ILE A 38 51.49 24.83 -46.03
CA ILE A 38 52.44 25.33 -47.05
C ILE A 38 52.82 26.80 -46.79
N LYS A 39 54.12 27.07 -47.00
CA LYS A 39 54.90 28.30 -46.77
C LYS A 39 54.67 29.38 -47.85
N MET A 40 54.91 30.64 -47.52
CA MET A 40 55.22 31.68 -48.53
C MET A 40 56.41 32.55 -48.18
N LYS A 41 56.96 33.12 -49.25
CA LYS A 41 58.36 33.34 -49.60
C LYS A 41 58.70 34.84 -49.47
N LYS A 42 59.84 35.14 -48.85
CA LYS A 42 60.40 36.50 -48.70
C LYS A 42 61.13 36.85 -50.01
N VAL A 43 60.80 37.99 -50.63
CA VAL A 43 61.61 38.57 -51.72
C VAL A 43 61.85 40.05 -51.42
N THR A 44 63.14 40.37 -51.31
CA THR A 44 63.75 41.68 -51.13
C THR A 44 64.02 42.28 -52.51
N ILE A 45 63.79 43.59 -52.70
CA ILE A 45 64.30 44.32 -53.89
C ILE A 45 65.27 45.40 -53.45
N SER A 46 66.42 45.36 -54.11
CA SER A 46 67.62 46.18 -53.96
C SER A 46 67.53 47.47 -54.76
N THR A 47 68.34 48.42 -54.30
CA THR A 47 68.63 49.79 -54.74
C THR A 47 69.13 49.98 -56.18
N ALA A 48 68.95 51.24 -56.63
CA ALA A 48 69.78 52.00 -57.57
C ALA A 48 69.41 51.97 -59.07
N SER A 49 68.88 53.09 -59.59
CA SER A 49 69.53 53.86 -60.67
C SER A 49 68.83 55.20 -60.93
N LYS A 50 69.56 56.07 -61.62
CA LYS A 50 69.49 57.53 -61.71
C LYS A 50 68.35 58.09 -62.58
N PRO A 51 68.04 59.40 -62.43
CA PRO A 51 66.79 60.00 -62.86
C PRO A 51 66.94 60.62 -64.24
N ARG A 52 66.35 60.01 -65.28
CA ARG A 52 66.14 60.72 -66.56
C ARG A 52 65.13 60.05 -67.50
N GLN A 53 64.01 59.55 -66.99
CA GLN A 53 62.82 59.26 -67.81
C GLN A 53 61.52 59.58 -67.04
N VAL A 54 61.52 60.71 -66.33
CA VAL A 54 60.48 61.10 -65.35
C VAL A 54 59.24 61.74 -66.01
N VAL A 55 59.16 61.88 -67.33
CA VAL A 55 57.99 62.53 -67.98
C VAL A 55 57.13 61.54 -68.79
N GLY A 56 57.66 60.38 -69.18
CA GLY A 56 56.88 59.31 -69.84
C GLY A 56 56.12 58.42 -68.84
N LEU A 57 56.73 58.09 -67.70
CA LEU A 57 56.17 57.17 -66.71
C LEU A 57 55.01 57.74 -65.88
N ILE A 58 54.83 59.08 -65.84
CA ILE A 58 53.72 59.71 -65.09
C ILE A 58 52.39 59.58 -65.84
N ARG A 59 52.40 59.39 -67.17
CA ARG A 59 51.16 59.21 -67.97
C ARG A 59 50.64 57.77 -67.95
N GLU A 60 51.52 56.77 -67.82
CA GLU A 60 51.13 55.37 -67.66
C GLU A 60 50.78 55.02 -66.21
N ALA A 61 51.49 55.56 -65.21
CA ALA A 61 51.15 55.36 -63.80
C ALA A 61 49.77 55.92 -63.39
N LYS A 62 49.25 56.93 -64.10
CA LYS A 62 47.92 57.50 -63.83
C LYS A 62 46.77 56.66 -64.41
N LYS A 63 47.04 55.84 -65.44
CA LYS A 63 46.10 54.85 -66.00
C LYS A 63 46.10 53.54 -65.22
N GLU A 64 47.26 53.12 -64.67
CA GLU A 64 47.32 51.98 -63.76
C GLU A 64 46.74 52.29 -62.37
N GLN A 65 46.89 53.51 -61.84
CA GLN A 65 46.27 53.87 -60.55
C GLN A 65 44.74 53.92 -60.60
N THR A 66 44.14 54.21 -61.75
CA THR A 66 42.67 54.26 -61.87
C THR A 66 42.06 52.85 -62.00
N THR A 67 42.77 51.92 -62.64
CA THR A 67 42.38 50.50 -62.72
C THR A 67 42.62 49.75 -61.41
N LEU A 68 43.75 49.99 -60.72
CA LEU A 68 44.04 49.42 -59.39
C LEU A 68 43.11 49.95 -58.27
N LYS A 69 42.57 51.17 -58.41
CA LYS A 69 41.62 51.71 -57.42
C LYS A 69 40.23 51.10 -57.57
N GLN A 70 39.80 50.79 -58.80
CA GLN A 70 38.55 50.06 -59.04
C GLN A 70 38.65 48.58 -58.62
N GLU A 71 39.76 47.89 -58.90
CA GLU A 71 39.94 46.50 -58.45
C GLU A 71 39.99 46.37 -56.92
N ASN A 72 40.65 47.30 -56.23
CA ASN A 72 40.74 47.29 -54.77
C ASN A 72 39.41 47.64 -54.08
N GLU A 73 38.57 48.49 -54.67
CA GLU A 73 37.22 48.76 -54.15
C GLU A 73 36.28 47.56 -54.34
N THR A 74 36.37 46.83 -55.47
CA THR A 74 35.62 45.58 -55.66
C THR A 74 36.11 44.41 -54.79
N ALA A 75 37.43 44.31 -54.53
CA ALA A 75 37.99 43.30 -53.63
C ALA A 75 37.65 43.58 -52.15
N ALA A 76 37.59 44.84 -51.74
CA ALA A 76 37.23 45.24 -50.37
C ALA A 76 35.74 44.99 -50.04
N ILE A 77 34.85 45.07 -51.04
CA ILE A 77 33.43 44.72 -50.87
C ILE A 77 33.26 43.19 -50.78
N SER A 78 33.97 42.42 -51.61
CA SER A 78 33.93 40.95 -51.56
C SER A 78 34.51 40.34 -50.27
N LEU A 79 35.53 40.95 -49.67
CA LEU A 79 36.12 40.46 -48.42
C LEU A 79 35.26 40.78 -47.19
N LYS A 80 34.51 41.90 -47.19
CA LYS A 80 33.58 42.26 -46.10
C LYS A 80 32.34 41.37 -46.06
N ASP A 81 31.86 40.91 -47.22
CA ASP A 81 30.73 39.97 -47.26
C ASP A 81 31.17 38.55 -46.85
N GLN A 82 32.36 38.09 -47.25
CA GLN A 82 32.86 36.77 -46.81
C GLN A 82 33.26 36.71 -45.32
N THR A 83 33.67 37.81 -44.70
CA THR A 83 33.99 37.81 -43.25
C THR A 83 32.73 37.84 -42.38
N LYS A 84 31.65 38.53 -42.79
CA LYS A 84 30.38 38.48 -42.06
C LYS A 84 29.77 37.08 -42.10
N ASP A 85 29.76 36.43 -43.26
CA ASP A 85 29.12 35.10 -43.39
C ASP A 85 29.84 33.99 -42.61
N ASN A 86 31.16 34.08 -42.44
CA ASN A 86 31.94 33.10 -41.67
C ASN A 86 31.89 33.34 -40.15
N VAL A 87 31.76 34.58 -39.69
CA VAL A 87 31.57 34.89 -38.26
C VAL A 87 30.17 34.50 -37.79
N PHE A 88 29.12 34.77 -38.59
CA PHE A 88 27.75 34.37 -38.24
C PHE A 88 27.53 32.85 -38.31
N LYS A 89 28.22 32.12 -39.18
CA LYS A 89 28.12 30.64 -39.23
C LYS A 89 28.74 29.95 -38.02
N ASN A 90 29.80 30.50 -37.43
CA ASN A 90 30.44 29.92 -36.23
C ASN A 90 29.70 30.24 -34.92
N LEU A 91 28.98 31.37 -34.84
CA LEU A 91 28.06 31.63 -33.72
C LEU A 91 26.83 30.71 -33.76
N LYS A 92 26.31 30.41 -34.97
CA LYS A 92 25.09 29.59 -35.16
C LYS A 92 25.25 28.08 -34.87
N ARG A 93 26.48 27.58 -34.70
CA ARG A 93 26.74 26.17 -34.31
C ARG A 93 26.85 25.99 -32.79
N ARG A 94 27.25 27.03 -32.04
CA ARG A 94 27.40 26.95 -30.57
C ARG A 94 26.05 27.00 -29.84
N ASP A 95 25.09 27.77 -30.35
CA ASP A 95 23.76 27.93 -29.73
C ASP A 95 22.83 26.71 -29.89
N ARG A 96 23.10 25.84 -30.87
CA ARG A 96 22.24 24.68 -31.15
C ARG A 96 22.39 23.55 -30.12
N TYR A 97 23.52 23.49 -29.42
CA TYR A 97 23.72 22.60 -28.28
C TYR A 97 23.07 23.16 -27.01
N TRP A 98 23.18 24.47 -26.78
CA TRP A 98 22.58 25.13 -25.60
C TRP A 98 21.06 25.02 -25.60
N LEU A 99 20.42 25.16 -26.76
CA LEU A 99 18.96 24.95 -26.91
C LEU A 99 18.51 23.52 -26.56
N LYS A 100 19.39 22.51 -26.64
CA LYS A 100 19.08 21.12 -26.28
C LYS A 100 19.42 20.79 -24.83
N THR A 101 20.46 21.42 -24.26
CA THR A 101 20.88 21.17 -22.87
C THR A 101 20.03 21.92 -21.85
N VAL A 102 19.53 23.12 -22.17
CA VAL A 102 18.66 23.90 -21.27
C VAL A 102 17.39 23.16 -20.86
N PRO A 103 16.58 22.57 -21.78
CA PRO A 103 15.39 21.82 -21.37
C PRO A 103 15.75 20.57 -20.56
N PHE A 104 16.88 19.90 -20.88
CA PHE A 104 17.36 18.75 -20.11
C PHE A 104 17.74 19.14 -18.67
N PHE A 105 18.46 20.24 -18.49
CA PHE A 105 18.77 20.79 -17.15
C PHE A 105 17.52 21.24 -16.41
N MET A 106 16.54 21.84 -17.11
CA MET A 106 15.24 22.20 -16.53
C MET A 106 14.49 20.96 -16.02
N VAL A 107 14.48 19.86 -16.78
CA VAL A 107 13.88 18.59 -16.36
C VAL A 107 14.61 17.99 -15.16
N ILE A 108 15.94 18.01 -15.14
CA ILE A 108 16.73 17.53 -13.99
C ILE A 108 16.49 18.41 -12.76
N LEU A 109 16.48 19.74 -12.91
CA LEU A 109 16.18 20.67 -11.82
C LEU A 109 14.77 20.41 -11.29
N PHE A 110 13.79 20.23 -12.17
CA PHE A 110 12.41 19.93 -11.82
C PHE A 110 12.30 18.58 -11.08
N LEU A 111 12.95 17.53 -11.57
CA LEU A 111 13.06 16.24 -10.88
C LEU A 111 13.75 16.38 -9.52
N GLY A 112 14.82 17.18 -9.43
CA GLY A 112 15.53 17.46 -8.19
C GLY A 112 14.66 18.17 -7.15
N VAL A 113 13.87 19.16 -7.59
CA VAL A 113 12.88 19.83 -6.73
C VAL A 113 11.79 18.85 -6.28
N ILE A 114 11.30 17.98 -7.17
CA ILE A 114 10.33 16.94 -6.79
C ILE A 114 10.93 15.99 -5.74
N CYS A 115 12.15 15.48 -5.96
CA CYS A 115 12.82 14.60 -4.99
C CYS A 115 13.09 15.31 -3.66
N PHE A 116 13.47 16.59 -3.69
CA PHE A 116 13.69 17.38 -2.48
C PHE A 116 12.38 17.62 -1.70
N LEU A 117 11.28 17.94 -2.40
CA LEU A 117 9.95 18.06 -1.79
C LEU A 117 9.45 16.72 -1.22
N GLN A 118 9.72 15.61 -1.92
CA GLN A 118 9.44 14.27 -1.40
C GLN A 118 10.18 14.04 -0.09
N ALA A 119 11.49 14.25 -0.03
CA ALA A 119 12.25 14.10 1.20
C ALA A 119 11.73 15.03 2.32
N GLY A 120 11.46 16.30 2.00
CA GLY A 120 10.98 17.28 2.98
C GLY A 120 9.64 16.92 3.64
N LEU A 121 8.74 16.24 2.93
CA LEU A 121 7.45 15.78 3.47
C LEU A 121 7.60 14.63 4.49
N TYR A 122 8.63 13.79 4.34
CA TYR A 122 8.82 12.62 5.19
C TYR A 122 9.82 12.84 6.34
N PHE A 123 10.77 13.77 6.21
CA PHE A 123 11.93 13.84 7.10
C PHE A 123 11.89 14.91 8.21
N GLU A 124 10.98 15.91 8.21
CA GLU A 124 11.07 16.98 9.22
C GLU A 124 9.75 17.55 9.80
N PRO A 125 9.54 17.48 11.12
CA PRO A 125 8.37 18.06 11.81
C PRO A 125 8.32 19.60 11.84
N SER A 126 9.36 20.29 11.38
CA SER A 126 9.54 21.74 11.53
C SER A 126 8.89 22.58 10.42
N ILE A 127 8.39 21.96 9.34
CA ILE A 127 7.80 22.63 8.15
C ILE A 127 6.27 22.41 8.09
N ARG A 128 5.61 22.16 9.23
CA ARG A 128 4.17 21.82 9.32
C ARG A 128 3.22 22.74 8.52
N PRO A 129 3.27 24.08 8.61
CA PRO A 129 2.27 24.92 7.92
C PRO A 129 2.47 25.00 6.39
N LEU A 130 3.71 24.98 5.91
CA LEU A 130 4.00 25.02 4.46
C LEU A 130 3.73 23.66 3.80
N SER A 131 4.09 22.57 4.48
CA SER A 131 3.80 21.20 4.03
C SER A 131 2.30 20.91 3.99
N GLU A 132 1.49 21.44 4.92
CA GLU A 132 0.03 21.33 4.90
C GLU A 132 -0.61 22.03 3.69
N THR A 133 -0.12 23.23 3.36
CA THR A 133 -0.63 23.98 2.20
C THR A 133 -0.25 23.30 0.88
N ILE A 134 0.95 22.73 0.79
CA ILE A 134 1.41 22.03 -0.41
C ILE A 134 0.74 20.66 -0.53
N ALA A 135 0.57 19.92 0.57
CA ALA A 135 -0.07 18.61 0.58
C ALA A 135 -1.59 18.68 0.31
N SER A 136 -2.24 19.80 0.65
CA SER A 136 -3.63 20.03 0.26
C SER A 136 -3.78 20.40 -1.23
N ALA A 137 -2.78 21.04 -1.83
CA ALA A 137 -2.78 21.38 -3.25
C ALA A 137 -2.34 20.21 -4.16
N ILE A 138 -1.43 19.36 -3.69
CA ILE A 138 -0.85 18.25 -4.45
C ILE A 138 -1.21 16.93 -3.77
N HIS A 139 -2.07 16.15 -4.43
CA HIS A 139 -2.51 14.82 -3.98
C HIS A 139 -1.36 13.80 -3.99
N TYR A 140 -0.51 13.84 -2.97
CA TYR A 140 0.63 12.93 -2.87
C TYR A 140 0.16 11.51 -2.47
N PRO A 141 0.51 10.45 -3.22
CA PRO A 141 0.11 9.09 -2.89
C PRO A 141 0.99 8.51 -1.78
N VAL A 142 0.38 7.94 -0.74
CA VAL A 142 1.11 7.19 0.31
C VAL A 142 1.04 5.70 0.06
N ALA A 143 -0.07 5.22 -0.52
CA ALA A 143 -0.19 3.84 -0.96
C ALA A 143 -1.11 3.73 -2.18
N VAL A 144 -0.95 2.66 -2.95
CA VAL A 144 -1.95 2.16 -3.91
C VAL A 144 -2.50 0.86 -3.38
N VAL A 145 -3.82 0.77 -3.25
CA VAL A 145 -4.54 -0.41 -2.76
C VAL A 145 -5.52 -0.84 -3.84
N GLY A 146 -5.14 -1.87 -4.60
CA GLY A 146 -5.89 -2.28 -5.79
C GLY A 146 -5.90 -1.17 -6.85
N THR A 147 -7.06 -0.58 -7.10
CA THR A 147 -7.24 0.55 -8.04
C THR A 147 -7.36 1.90 -7.36
N LYS A 148 -7.43 1.95 -6.02
CA LYS A 148 -7.56 3.20 -5.27
C LYS A 148 -6.18 3.72 -4.85
N VAL A 149 -6.02 5.03 -4.96
CA VAL A 149 -4.83 5.74 -4.48
C VAL A 149 -5.16 6.32 -3.11
N VAL A 150 -4.41 5.90 -2.09
CA VAL A 150 -4.45 6.44 -0.74
C VAL A 150 -3.63 7.73 -0.70
N ARG A 151 -4.26 8.83 -0.32
CA ARG A 151 -3.63 10.16 -0.29
C ARG A 151 -2.96 10.41 1.03
N PHE A 152 -1.94 11.28 1.01
CA PHE A 152 -1.25 11.72 2.21
C PHE A 152 -2.16 12.45 3.20
N THR A 153 -3.17 13.17 2.70
CA THR A 153 -4.18 13.83 3.55
C THR A 153 -4.95 12.83 4.40
N ASP A 154 -5.36 11.71 3.80
CA ASP A 154 -6.16 10.68 4.48
C ASP A 154 -5.28 9.94 5.50
N PHE A 155 -4.06 9.62 5.10
CA PHE A 155 -3.05 9.02 5.99
C PHE A 155 -2.71 9.90 7.19
N LYS A 156 -2.47 11.19 6.96
CA LYS A 156 -2.17 12.14 8.03
C LYS A 156 -3.35 12.25 9.00
N SER A 157 -4.57 12.39 8.49
CA SER A 157 -5.77 12.47 9.32
C SER A 157 -5.92 11.24 10.23
N GLU A 158 -5.71 10.04 9.70
CA GLU A 158 -5.79 8.82 10.49
C GLU A 158 -4.66 8.70 11.51
N ARG A 159 -3.44 9.07 11.11
CA ARG A 159 -2.28 9.06 12.01
C ARG A 159 -2.47 10.03 13.17
N ASP A 160 -2.91 11.25 12.90
CA ASP A 160 -3.12 12.29 13.92
C ASP A 160 -4.26 11.88 14.88
N LEU A 161 -5.28 11.17 14.39
CA LEU A 161 -6.35 10.58 15.21
C LEU A 161 -5.81 9.48 16.14
N LEU A 162 -5.01 8.55 15.61
CA LEU A 162 -4.39 7.49 16.41
C LEU A 162 -3.37 8.05 17.40
N GLU A 163 -2.61 9.08 17.07
CA GLU A 163 -1.71 9.77 18.00
C GLU A 163 -2.50 10.35 19.18
N THR A 164 -3.63 11.01 18.89
CA THR A 164 -4.54 11.53 19.93
C THR A 164 -5.07 10.42 20.83
N TYR A 165 -5.39 9.24 20.28
CA TYR A 165 -5.82 8.10 21.09
C TYR A 165 -4.69 7.52 21.94
N ALA A 166 -3.48 7.42 21.40
CA ALA A 166 -2.33 6.96 22.17
C ALA A 166 -2.05 7.89 23.36
N GLU A 167 -2.13 9.21 23.17
CA GLU A 167 -1.98 10.21 24.23
C GLU A 167 -3.05 10.09 25.32
N LYS A 168 -4.26 9.65 24.96
CA LYS A 168 -5.38 9.45 25.89
C LYS A 168 -5.39 8.10 26.59
N GLY A 169 -4.33 7.30 26.44
CA GLY A 169 -4.14 6.04 27.17
C GLY A 169 -4.81 4.83 26.54
N PHE A 170 -5.15 4.89 25.24
CA PHE A 170 -5.59 3.70 24.51
C PHE A 170 -4.42 2.70 24.36
N SER A 171 -4.75 1.41 24.32
CA SER A 171 -3.81 0.30 24.53
C SER A 171 -2.95 -0.05 23.30
N PHE A 172 -2.23 0.92 22.74
CA PHE A 172 -1.19 0.68 21.73
C PHE A 172 0.03 1.58 21.96
N ALA A 173 1.17 1.16 21.43
CA ALA A 173 2.41 1.90 21.60
C ALA A 173 2.35 3.21 20.80
N SER A 174 2.73 4.32 21.45
CA SER A 174 2.67 5.67 20.89
C SER A 174 3.88 6.04 20.03
N ASP A 175 4.77 5.09 19.71
CA ASP A 175 5.89 5.36 18.81
C ASP A 175 5.38 5.63 17.38
N ASP A 176 5.97 6.63 16.73
CA ASP A 176 5.57 7.13 15.41
C ASP A 176 5.49 6.01 14.36
N ALA A 177 6.43 5.05 14.41
CA ALA A 177 6.46 3.88 13.56
C ALA A 177 5.18 3.03 13.68
N ASN A 178 4.80 2.64 14.90
CA ASN A 178 3.59 1.88 15.15
C ASN A 178 2.34 2.67 14.76
N VAL A 179 2.24 3.97 15.10
CA VAL A 179 1.08 4.79 14.72
C VAL A 179 0.93 4.87 13.20
N LYS A 180 2.02 5.11 12.46
CA LYS A 180 2.01 5.11 10.98
C LYS A 180 1.61 3.75 10.41
N MET A 181 2.16 2.66 10.95
CA MET A 181 1.81 1.30 10.54
C MET A 181 0.31 1.01 10.74
N LEU A 182 -0.24 1.39 11.89
CA LEU A 182 -1.66 1.20 12.22
C LEU A 182 -2.57 2.04 11.33
N ALA A 183 -2.24 3.31 11.12
CA ALA A 183 -2.97 4.20 10.22
C ALA A 183 -3.03 3.62 8.80
N LEU A 184 -1.89 3.18 8.27
CA LEU A 184 -1.84 2.64 6.91
C LEU A 184 -2.58 1.29 6.80
N ASN A 185 -2.45 0.41 7.80
CA ASN A 185 -3.20 -0.85 7.84
C ASN A 185 -4.71 -0.64 7.89
N LYS A 186 -5.18 0.31 8.71
CA LYS A 186 -6.60 0.66 8.76
C LYS A 186 -7.08 1.18 7.43
N ILE A 187 -6.38 2.14 6.81
CA ILE A 187 -6.77 2.67 5.50
C ILE A 187 -6.79 1.60 4.41
N VAL A 188 -5.84 0.66 4.42
CA VAL A 188 -5.84 -0.48 3.50
C VAL A 188 -7.11 -1.34 3.70
N ARG A 189 -7.46 -1.68 4.94
CA ARG A 189 -8.67 -2.47 5.25
C ARG A 189 -9.95 -1.71 4.89
N ASP A 190 -10.06 -0.45 5.27
CA ASP A 190 -11.20 0.44 4.95
C ASP A 190 -11.37 0.60 3.43
N THR A 191 -10.26 0.65 2.69
CA THR A 191 -10.28 0.67 1.23
C THR A 191 -10.91 -0.60 0.67
N TYR A 192 -10.59 -1.78 1.22
CA TYR A 192 -11.18 -3.05 0.82
C TYR A 192 -12.65 -3.17 1.23
N ILE A 193 -13.04 -2.65 2.39
CA ILE A 193 -14.45 -2.53 2.79
C ILE A 193 -15.22 -1.74 1.73
N SER A 194 -14.74 -0.55 1.36
CA SER A 194 -15.38 0.29 0.35
C SER A 194 -15.33 -0.28 -1.08
N ILE A 195 -14.41 -1.20 -1.37
CA ILE A 195 -14.46 -1.97 -2.63
C ILE A 195 -15.58 -3.02 -2.55
N GLY A 196 -15.66 -3.76 -1.43
CA GLY A 196 -16.71 -4.74 -1.18
C GLY A 196 -18.10 -4.12 -1.21
N GLU A 197 -18.31 -2.97 -0.57
CA GLU A 197 -19.60 -2.28 -0.58
C GLU A 197 -20.10 -1.97 -1.98
N LYS A 198 -19.19 -1.52 -2.86
CA LYS A 198 -19.54 -1.25 -4.26
C LYS A 198 -19.82 -2.53 -5.04
N GLU A 199 -19.12 -3.62 -4.72
CA GLU A 199 -19.32 -4.93 -5.36
C GLU A 199 -20.68 -5.55 -4.95
N PHE A 200 -21.11 -5.32 -3.71
CA PHE A 200 -22.31 -5.92 -3.12
C PHE A 200 -23.50 -4.95 -2.96
N ASP A 201 -23.40 -3.75 -3.53
CA ASP A 201 -24.41 -2.67 -3.49
C ASP A 201 -24.88 -2.34 -2.06
N VAL A 202 -23.92 -2.17 -1.16
CA VAL A 202 -24.15 -1.80 0.24
C VAL A 202 -24.13 -0.28 0.34
N SER A 203 -25.18 0.29 0.94
CA SER A 203 -25.30 1.73 1.16
C SER A 203 -25.95 2.00 2.51
N VAL A 204 -25.30 2.83 3.33
CA VAL A 204 -25.83 3.27 4.63
C VAL A 204 -26.46 4.66 4.49
N PRO A 205 -27.77 4.81 4.70
CA PRO A 205 -28.42 6.11 4.61
C PRO A 205 -28.02 7.01 5.78
N ASP A 206 -28.00 8.33 5.54
CA ASP A 206 -27.64 9.33 6.55
C ASP A 206 -28.51 9.24 7.81
N SER A 207 -29.77 8.84 7.67
CA SER A 207 -30.69 8.64 8.79
C SER A 207 -30.25 7.51 9.74
N SER A 208 -29.62 6.45 9.23
CA SER A 208 -29.05 5.38 10.06
C SER A 208 -27.83 5.85 10.84
N VAL A 209 -26.99 6.68 10.20
CA VAL A 209 -25.82 7.29 10.86
C VAL A 209 -26.27 8.22 11.98
N GLU A 210 -27.28 9.07 11.72
CA GLU A 210 -27.82 9.98 12.72
C GLU A 210 -28.44 9.21 13.90
N LYS A 211 -29.23 8.16 13.61
CA LYS A 211 -29.84 7.32 14.64
C LYS A 211 -28.78 6.64 15.51
N ALA A 212 -27.73 6.09 14.90
CA ALA A 212 -26.63 5.49 15.64
C ALA A 212 -25.90 6.53 16.50
N PHE A 213 -25.63 7.72 15.96
CA PHE A 213 -25.03 8.82 16.70
C PHE A 213 -25.88 9.23 17.91
N VAL A 214 -27.20 9.41 17.74
CA VAL A 214 -28.13 9.74 18.83
C VAL A 214 -28.23 8.61 19.85
N ASN A 215 -28.18 7.35 19.44
CA ASN A 215 -28.19 6.23 20.39
C ASN A 215 -26.94 6.20 21.27
N LEU A 216 -25.78 6.53 20.71
CA LEU A 216 -24.50 6.56 21.42
C LEU A 216 -24.38 7.76 22.37
N PHE A 217 -24.76 8.95 21.91
CA PHE A 217 -24.49 10.21 22.62
C PHE A 217 -25.72 10.92 23.16
N GLY A 218 -26.92 10.57 22.68
CA GLY A 218 -28.19 11.24 23.01
C GLY A 218 -28.92 10.67 24.23
N THR A 219 -28.46 9.54 24.80
CA THR A 219 -29.03 8.94 26.03
C THR A 219 -28.44 9.52 27.32
N GLN A 220 -27.37 10.31 27.24
CA GLN A 220 -26.88 11.08 28.39
C GLN A 220 -27.79 12.28 28.63
N SER A 221 -28.17 12.48 29.89
CA SER A 221 -29.31 13.29 30.36
C SER A 221 -29.41 14.74 29.85
N ASN A 222 -28.39 15.29 29.20
CA ASN A 222 -28.49 16.49 28.37
C ASN A 222 -27.72 16.23 27.08
N SER A 223 -28.37 16.42 25.93
CA SER A 223 -27.73 16.30 24.61
C SER A 223 -26.45 17.13 24.52
N GLN A 224 -26.41 18.30 25.16
CA GLN A 224 -25.23 19.17 25.27
C GLN A 224 -23.99 18.49 25.91
N ASP A 225 -24.18 17.60 26.87
CA ASP A 225 -23.10 16.96 27.63
C ASP A 225 -22.46 15.81 26.82
N GLY A 226 -23.26 15.07 26.04
CA GLY A 226 -22.76 14.02 25.14
C GLY A 226 -21.86 14.55 24.01
N TYR A 227 -22.20 15.72 23.44
CA TYR A 227 -21.35 16.40 22.45
C TYR A 227 -20.02 16.83 23.05
N THR A 228 -20.06 17.39 24.26
CA THR A 228 -18.86 17.87 24.97
C THR A 228 -17.95 16.70 25.37
N ILE A 229 -18.49 15.55 25.77
CA ILE A 229 -17.71 14.34 26.07
C ILE A 229 -17.02 13.81 24.81
N SER A 230 -17.67 13.89 23.65
CA SER A 230 -17.09 13.40 22.40
C SER A 230 -15.90 14.25 21.93
N GLU A 231 -16.00 15.58 22.02
CA GLU A 231 -14.90 16.50 21.74
C GLU A 231 -13.78 16.39 22.79
N LEU A 232 -14.13 16.26 24.07
CA LEU A 232 -13.13 16.09 25.16
C LEU A 232 -12.41 14.74 25.07
N THR A 233 -13.13 13.66 24.78
CA THR A 233 -12.60 12.28 24.82
C THR A 233 -11.93 11.89 23.51
N LEU A 234 -12.41 12.35 22.35
CA LEU A 234 -11.83 11.98 21.07
C LEU A 234 -11.15 13.13 20.33
N GLY A 235 -11.38 14.39 20.72
CA GLY A 235 -10.85 15.54 19.97
C GLY A 235 -11.55 15.77 18.62
N LEU A 236 -12.64 15.04 18.36
CA LEU A 236 -13.39 15.10 17.11
C LEU A 236 -14.72 15.82 17.29
N LYS A 237 -15.13 16.56 16.26
CA LYS A 237 -16.46 17.16 16.18
C LYS A 237 -17.52 16.09 15.92
N PRO A 238 -18.80 16.36 16.24
CA PRO A 238 -19.90 15.41 16.01
C PRO A 238 -19.98 14.89 14.57
N GLU A 239 -19.80 15.78 13.59
CA GLU A 239 -19.80 15.39 12.17
C GLU A 239 -18.60 14.53 11.78
N GLU A 240 -17.44 14.75 12.40
CA GLU A 240 -16.26 13.92 12.17
C GLU A 240 -16.46 12.52 12.76
N ILE A 241 -17.09 12.41 13.94
CA ILE A 241 -17.44 11.11 14.54
C ILE A 241 -18.41 10.33 13.65
N LYS A 242 -19.45 11.01 13.13
CA LYS A 242 -20.41 10.41 12.22
C LYS A 242 -19.72 9.85 10.97
N GLN A 243 -18.80 10.60 10.37
CA GLN A 243 -18.19 10.23 9.09
C GLN A 243 -16.96 9.31 9.23
N GLN A 244 -16.17 9.45 10.29
CA GLN A 244 -14.90 8.71 10.44
C GLN A 244 -15.04 7.45 11.30
N ILE A 245 -16.08 7.36 12.14
CA ILE A 245 -16.26 6.23 13.08
C ILE A 245 -17.58 5.51 12.79
N ILE A 246 -18.70 6.22 12.93
CA ILE A 246 -20.03 5.58 12.91
C ILE A 246 -20.37 5.06 11.52
N ARG A 247 -20.25 5.89 10.47
CA ARG A 247 -20.55 5.48 9.11
C ARG A 247 -19.71 4.27 8.71
N PRO A 248 -18.36 4.29 8.78
CA PRO A 248 -17.54 3.12 8.42
C PRO A 248 -17.89 1.85 9.20
N TYR A 249 -18.24 1.98 10.48
CA TYR A 249 -18.69 0.85 11.29
C TYR A 249 -20.02 0.26 10.77
N LEU A 250 -21.02 1.10 10.50
CA LEU A 250 -22.30 0.66 9.94
C LEU A 250 -22.13 0.06 8.54
N GLU A 251 -21.28 0.67 7.73
CA GLU A 251 -20.89 0.24 6.39
C GLU A 251 -20.29 -1.18 6.41
N LYS A 252 -19.29 -1.40 7.26
CA LYS A 252 -18.71 -2.72 7.53
C LYS A 252 -19.77 -3.72 8.02
N SER A 253 -20.67 -3.30 8.92
CA SER A 253 -21.71 -4.15 9.50
C SER A 253 -22.72 -4.61 8.44
N GLU A 254 -23.26 -3.69 7.65
CA GLU A 254 -24.20 -4.01 6.57
C GLU A 254 -23.54 -4.87 5.49
N PHE A 255 -22.29 -4.58 5.14
CA PHE A 255 -21.51 -5.42 4.24
C PHE A 255 -21.33 -6.84 4.80
N SER A 256 -21.02 -6.97 6.08
CA SER A 256 -20.92 -8.26 6.77
C SER A 256 -22.22 -9.05 6.70
N LYS A 257 -23.36 -8.42 7.00
CA LYS A 257 -24.70 -9.06 6.90
C LYS A 257 -25.00 -9.53 5.49
N LYS A 258 -24.64 -8.72 4.49
CA LYS A 258 -24.82 -9.08 3.07
C LYS A 258 -24.03 -10.32 2.69
N LEU A 259 -22.77 -10.41 3.11
CA LEU A 259 -21.92 -11.59 2.87
C LEU A 259 -22.43 -12.84 3.60
N VAL A 260 -22.87 -12.70 4.86
CA VAL A 260 -23.37 -13.82 5.67
C VAL A 260 -24.67 -14.39 5.11
N SER A 261 -25.48 -13.56 4.44
CA SER A 261 -26.75 -13.96 3.81
C SER A 261 -26.64 -14.29 2.32
N ASP A 262 -25.45 -14.15 1.74
CA ASP A 262 -25.21 -14.46 0.33
C ASP A 262 -25.33 -15.98 0.07
N PRO A 263 -26.22 -16.43 -0.82
CA PRO A 263 -26.45 -17.86 -1.06
C PRO A 263 -25.20 -18.61 -1.54
N ASP A 264 -24.34 -17.97 -2.32
CA ASP A 264 -23.15 -18.62 -2.87
C ASP A 264 -22.12 -18.83 -1.76
N PHE A 265 -21.88 -17.82 -0.92
CA PHE A 265 -20.99 -17.97 0.24
C PHE A 265 -21.54 -18.96 1.27
N LEU A 266 -22.85 -18.94 1.54
CA LEU A 266 -23.50 -19.90 2.42
C LEU A 266 -23.33 -21.33 1.92
N GLN A 267 -23.58 -21.57 0.64
CA GLN A 267 -23.44 -22.90 0.05
C GLN A 267 -21.98 -23.37 0.06
N GLN A 268 -21.02 -22.48 -0.22
CA GLN A 268 -19.59 -22.81 -0.14
C GLN A 268 -19.18 -23.22 1.28
N GLN A 269 -19.57 -22.46 2.31
CA GLN A 269 -19.22 -22.78 3.70
C GLN A 269 -19.94 -24.04 4.20
N LYS A 270 -21.18 -24.25 3.78
CA LYS A 270 -21.90 -25.51 4.05
C LYS A 270 -21.19 -26.70 3.42
N ASN A 271 -20.73 -26.59 2.17
CA ASN A 271 -19.97 -27.65 1.50
C ASN A 271 -18.66 -27.97 2.24
N ILE A 272 -17.96 -26.95 2.75
CA ILE A 272 -16.76 -27.15 3.58
C ILE A 272 -17.11 -27.89 4.87
N ALA A 273 -18.20 -27.51 5.54
CA ALA A 273 -18.67 -28.20 6.75
C ALA A 273 -18.99 -29.68 6.48
N GLU A 274 -19.70 -29.98 5.38
CA GLU A 274 -20.02 -31.36 5.01
C GLU A 274 -18.77 -32.18 4.65
N GLN A 275 -17.80 -31.58 3.95
CA GLN A 275 -16.52 -32.23 3.66
C GLN A 275 -15.75 -32.54 4.94
N LEU A 276 -15.71 -31.60 5.89
CA LEU A 276 -15.08 -31.82 7.18
C LEU A 276 -15.76 -32.95 7.96
N LYS A 277 -17.10 -33.01 7.97
CA LYS A 277 -17.86 -34.13 8.56
C LYS A 277 -17.44 -35.47 7.97
N ILE A 278 -17.34 -35.58 6.65
CA ILE A 278 -16.91 -36.80 5.97
C ILE A 278 -15.47 -37.17 6.37
N ASN A 279 -14.56 -36.20 6.35
CA ASN A 279 -13.15 -36.41 6.70
C ASN A 279 -13.00 -36.89 8.15
N PHE A 280 -13.68 -36.26 9.09
CA PHE A 280 -13.63 -36.65 10.49
C PHE A 280 -14.34 -37.98 10.76
N SER A 281 -15.36 -38.33 9.96
CA SER A 281 -15.99 -39.65 10.06
C SER A 281 -15.03 -40.77 9.61
N ASN A 282 -14.20 -40.50 8.60
CA ASN A 282 -13.20 -41.43 8.10
C ASN A 282 -11.93 -41.49 8.97
N ALA A 283 -11.60 -40.40 9.66
CA ALA A 283 -10.45 -40.30 10.56
C ALA A 283 -10.84 -39.59 11.89
N PRO A 284 -11.54 -40.28 12.80
CA PRO A 284 -12.08 -39.66 14.02
C PRO A 284 -11.02 -38.97 14.90
N ASP A 285 -9.80 -39.49 14.95
CA ASP A 285 -8.71 -38.91 15.74
C ASP A 285 -8.26 -37.52 15.24
N SER A 286 -8.55 -37.18 13.98
CA SER A 286 -8.23 -35.86 13.40
C SER A 286 -9.17 -34.75 13.88
N PHE A 287 -10.31 -35.07 14.50
CA PHE A 287 -11.28 -34.07 14.98
C PHE A 287 -10.66 -33.12 16.02
N SER A 288 -9.78 -33.62 16.88
CA SER A 288 -9.09 -32.86 17.92
C SER A 288 -7.76 -32.25 17.46
N ASP A 289 -7.30 -32.57 16.23
CA ASP A 289 -6.05 -32.05 15.70
C ASP A 289 -6.22 -30.59 15.24
N LYS A 290 -5.67 -29.67 16.04
CA LYS A 290 -5.69 -28.23 15.74
C LYS A 290 -5.06 -27.88 14.38
N SER A 291 -4.14 -28.70 13.87
CA SER A 291 -3.53 -28.48 12.56
C SER A 291 -4.49 -28.78 11.40
N ALA A 292 -5.45 -29.70 11.60
CA ALA A 292 -6.51 -29.98 10.63
C ALA A 292 -7.49 -28.80 10.47
N HIS A 293 -7.51 -27.87 11.43
CA HIS A 293 -8.40 -26.71 11.46
C HIS A 293 -7.75 -25.41 10.96
N ALA A 294 -6.56 -25.47 10.34
CA ALA A 294 -5.79 -24.28 9.95
C ALA A 294 -6.42 -23.44 8.80
N PHE A 295 -7.65 -23.75 8.39
CA PHE A 295 -8.40 -23.00 7.39
C PHE A 295 -9.03 -21.73 7.97
N LEU A 296 -9.14 -20.68 7.16
CA LEU A 296 -9.75 -19.41 7.58
C LEU A 296 -11.19 -19.64 8.05
N GLY A 297 -11.48 -19.24 9.28
CA GLY A 297 -12.82 -19.31 9.87
C GLY A 297 -13.16 -20.64 10.56
N VAL A 298 -12.27 -21.63 10.61
CA VAL A 298 -12.52 -22.87 11.36
C VAL A 298 -11.96 -22.75 12.78
N THR A 299 -12.78 -23.03 13.79
CA THR A 299 -12.39 -22.99 15.21
C THR A 299 -12.82 -24.25 15.94
N PHE A 300 -11.92 -24.82 16.72
CA PHE A 300 -12.18 -25.98 17.56
C PHE A 300 -12.44 -25.56 19.01
N TYR A 301 -13.44 -26.17 19.62
CA TYR A 301 -13.80 -26.01 21.02
C TYR A 301 -13.96 -27.39 21.67
N ASP A 302 -13.37 -27.53 22.86
CA ASP A 302 -13.74 -28.60 23.78
C ASP A 302 -14.77 -28.02 24.74
N LEU A 303 -16.00 -28.50 24.67
CA LEU A 303 -17.10 -28.01 25.50
C LEU A 303 -17.14 -28.72 26.86
N GLY A 304 -16.29 -29.74 27.07
CA GLY A 304 -16.34 -30.56 28.27
C GLY A 304 -17.68 -31.25 28.42
N TYR A 305 -18.11 -31.47 29.66
CA TYR A 305 -19.38 -32.12 29.98
C TYR A 305 -20.54 -31.15 29.95
N VAL A 306 -21.51 -31.43 29.10
CA VAL A 306 -22.73 -30.65 28.92
C VAL A 306 -23.93 -31.52 29.31
N SER A 307 -24.88 -30.96 30.05
CA SER A 307 -26.12 -31.69 30.38
C SER A 307 -26.96 -31.89 29.12
N SER A 308 -27.46 -33.09 28.89
CA SER A 308 -28.35 -33.39 27.76
C SER A 308 -29.60 -32.50 27.76
N SER A 309 -30.08 -32.09 28.94
CA SER A 309 -31.22 -31.16 29.08
C SER A 309 -30.90 -29.72 28.66
N SER A 310 -29.63 -29.34 28.54
CA SER A 310 -29.21 -28.04 27.98
C SER A 310 -29.11 -28.06 26.46
N LEU A 311 -29.10 -29.25 25.83
CA LEU A 311 -29.14 -29.43 24.38
C LEU A 311 -30.59 -29.34 23.89
N LEU A 312 -31.14 -28.13 23.89
CA LEU A 312 -32.52 -27.85 23.48
C LEU A 312 -32.64 -27.46 22.00
N GLY A 313 -33.88 -27.52 21.50
CA GLY A 313 -34.21 -27.09 20.14
C GLY A 313 -33.48 -27.91 19.07
N LYS A 314 -32.81 -27.22 18.14
CA LYS A 314 -32.12 -27.84 17.01
C LYS A 314 -30.98 -28.79 17.42
N TYR A 315 -30.44 -28.64 18.63
CA TYR A 315 -29.30 -29.43 19.12
C TYR A 315 -29.69 -30.72 19.86
N SER A 316 -30.99 -30.95 20.08
CA SER A 316 -31.49 -32.09 20.84
C SER A 316 -31.06 -33.46 20.28
N SER A 317 -30.87 -33.56 18.96
CA SER A 317 -30.40 -34.80 18.31
C SER A 317 -28.98 -35.22 18.73
N ILE A 318 -28.16 -34.29 19.22
CA ILE A 318 -26.78 -34.59 19.68
C ILE A 318 -26.80 -35.54 20.88
N ALA A 319 -27.76 -35.39 21.80
CA ALA A 319 -27.88 -36.23 22.98
C ALA A 319 -28.09 -37.71 22.63
N SER A 320 -28.69 -37.98 21.46
CA SER A 320 -28.97 -39.32 20.97
C SER A 320 -27.81 -39.96 20.21
N LEU A 321 -26.78 -39.20 19.82
CA LEU A 321 -25.63 -39.73 19.06
C LEU A 321 -24.80 -40.72 19.87
N GLU A 322 -24.25 -41.75 19.23
CA GLU A 322 -23.35 -42.69 19.91
C GLU A 322 -22.01 -42.04 20.26
N THR A 323 -21.31 -42.60 21.24
CA THR A 323 -19.95 -42.17 21.59
C THR A 323 -19.04 -42.33 20.37
N GLY A 324 -18.30 -41.27 20.04
CA GLY A 324 -17.44 -41.18 18.87
C GLY A 324 -18.14 -40.66 17.60
N ALA A 325 -19.47 -40.65 17.56
CA ALA A 325 -20.22 -40.19 16.40
C ALA A 325 -20.18 -38.67 16.25
N ILE A 326 -20.31 -38.22 15.00
CA ILE A 326 -20.32 -36.81 14.59
C ILE A 326 -21.74 -36.45 14.17
N SER A 327 -22.20 -35.28 14.59
CA SER A 327 -23.52 -34.76 14.25
C SER A 327 -23.65 -34.40 12.77
N ASP A 328 -24.89 -34.14 12.35
CA ASP A 328 -25.14 -33.36 11.14
C ASP A 328 -24.60 -31.93 11.28
N VAL A 329 -24.47 -31.25 10.14
CA VAL A 329 -24.08 -29.83 10.10
C VAL A 329 -25.25 -28.99 10.60
N PHE A 330 -25.04 -28.26 11.70
CA PHE A 330 -25.99 -27.28 12.19
C PHE A 330 -25.67 -25.90 11.63
N GLU A 331 -26.69 -25.20 11.14
CA GLU A 331 -26.54 -23.81 10.71
C GLU A 331 -26.94 -22.86 11.85
N ASP A 332 -26.01 -22.00 12.24
CA ASP A 332 -26.18 -20.89 13.17
C ASP A 332 -26.26 -19.55 12.42
N ALA A 333 -26.53 -18.47 13.15
CA ALA A 333 -26.56 -17.13 12.58
C ALA A 333 -25.23 -16.77 11.88
N GLU A 334 -24.11 -17.12 12.50
CA GLU A 334 -22.78 -16.71 12.05
C GLU A 334 -21.86 -17.86 11.64
N ALA A 335 -22.30 -19.12 11.75
CA ALA A 335 -21.44 -20.27 11.53
C ALA A 335 -22.20 -21.53 11.13
N PHE A 336 -21.44 -22.52 10.69
CA PHE A 336 -21.85 -23.91 10.61
C PHE A 336 -21.12 -24.70 11.70
N SER A 337 -21.85 -25.50 12.46
CA SER A 337 -21.34 -26.20 13.63
C SER A 337 -21.43 -27.72 13.45
N LEU A 338 -20.36 -28.42 13.81
CA LEU A 338 -20.28 -29.87 13.91
C LEU A 338 -19.94 -30.27 15.34
N PHE A 339 -20.60 -31.31 15.85
CA PHE A 339 -20.37 -31.81 17.20
C PHE A 339 -19.90 -33.26 17.15
N ARG A 340 -18.99 -33.62 18.05
CA ARG A 340 -18.59 -35.00 18.30
C ARG A 340 -18.86 -35.33 19.77
N VAL A 341 -19.51 -36.47 19.99
CA VAL A 341 -19.66 -37.03 21.34
C VAL A 341 -18.38 -37.75 21.71
N VAL A 342 -17.66 -37.28 22.72
CA VAL A 342 -16.43 -37.92 23.20
C VAL A 342 -16.75 -39.02 24.21
N GLU A 343 -17.68 -38.75 25.12
CA GLU A 343 -18.04 -39.65 26.21
C GLU A 343 -19.47 -39.36 26.68
N LYS A 344 -20.16 -40.38 27.21
CA LYS A 344 -21.43 -40.23 27.93
C LYS A 344 -21.29 -40.79 29.33
N LEU A 345 -21.59 -39.98 30.33
CA LEU A 345 -21.64 -40.46 31.71
C LEU A 345 -22.92 -41.29 31.93
N PRO A 346 -22.85 -42.34 32.76
CA PRO A 346 -24.05 -43.07 33.17
C PRO A 346 -25.00 -42.12 33.88
N GLN A 347 -26.29 -42.26 33.61
CA GLN A 347 -27.32 -41.48 34.30
C GLN A 347 -27.34 -41.88 35.77
N GLU A 348 -27.12 -40.91 36.67
CA GLU A 348 -27.20 -41.17 38.10
C GLU A 348 -28.63 -41.58 38.49
N ILE A 349 -28.75 -42.58 39.36
CA ILE A 349 -30.04 -43.09 39.84
C ILE A 349 -30.79 -41.95 40.55
N GLY A 350 -31.92 -41.53 39.99
CA GLY A 350 -32.74 -40.42 40.50
C GLY A 350 -32.48 -39.05 39.85
N SER A 351 -31.50 -38.95 38.95
CA SER A 351 -31.25 -37.76 38.13
C SER A 351 -31.86 -37.91 36.74
N TYR A 352 -32.53 -36.87 36.25
CA TYR A 352 -33.02 -36.81 34.86
C TYR A 352 -31.96 -36.33 33.87
N ASN A 353 -30.79 -35.91 34.36
CA ASN A 353 -29.76 -35.29 33.55
C ASN A 353 -28.64 -36.30 33.25
N GLN A 354 -28.57 -36.75 32.00
CA GLN A 354 -27.38 -37.42 31.46
C GLN A 354 -26.38 -36.35 31.00
N TYR A 355 -25.11 -36.48 31.39
CA TYR A 355 -24.04 -35.60 30.92
C TYR A 355 -23.29 -36.23 29.75
N VAL A 356 -23.00 -35.41 28.75
CA VAL A 356 -22.33 -35.80 27.51
C VAL A 356 -21.12 -34.90 27.31
N SER A 357 -19.94 -35.48 27.11
CA SER A 357 -18.74 -34.75 26.73
C SER A 357 -18.77 -34.44 25.24
N LEU A 358 -18.65 -33.17 24.88
CA LEU A 358 -18.77 -32.70 23.50
C LEU A 358 -17.53 -31.93 23.04
N GLN A 359 -17.12 -32.21 21.81
CA GLN A 359 -16.22 -31.33 21.06
C GLN A 359 -17.02 -30.67 19.94
N LYS A 360 -16.73 -29.40 19.66
CA LYS A 360 -17.37 -28.60 18.62
C LYS A 360 -16.34 -28.07 17.63
N ILE A 361 -16.65 -28.18 16.35
CA ILE A 361 -15.96 -27.45 15.29
C ILE A 361 -16.95 -26.44 14.73
N GLU A 362 -16.50 -25.19 14.63
CA GLU A 362 -17.26 -24.08 14.09
C GLU A 362 -16.59 -23.60 12.81
N ILE A 363 -17.33 -23.55 11.71
CA ILE A 363 -16.94 -22.93 10.44
C ILE A 363 -17.70 -21.63 10.31
N LYS A 364 -17.02 -20.50 10.54
CA LYS A 364 -17.62 -19.16 10.44
C LYS A 364 -18.12 -18.90 9.03
N LYS A 365 -19.33 -18.35 8.92
CA LYS A 365 -19.85 -17.78 7.68
C LYS A 365 -18.95 -16.62 7.25
N ILE A 366 -18.85 -16.40 5.94
CA ILE A 366 -18.02 -15.33 5.41
C ILE A 366 -18.62 -13.99 5.84
N ASN A 367 -17.88 -13.26 6.66
CA ASN A 367 -18.18 -11.91 7.10
C ASN A 367 -17.19 -10.92 6.47
N ALA A 368 -17.37 -9.62 6.73
CA ALA A 368 -16.51 -8.58 6.16
C ALA A 368 -15.02 -8.82 6.44
N ASP A 369 -14.66 -9.19 7.68
CA ASP A 369 -13.26 -9.40 8.06
C ASP A 369 -12.63 -10.60 7.37
N LEU A 370 -13.32 -11.75 7.31
CA LEU A 370 -12.85 -12.94 6.60
C LEU A 370 -12.74 -12.69 5.09
N TRP A 371 -13.68 -11.94 4.53
CA TRP A 371 -13.64 -11.54 3.13
C TRP A 371 -12.43 -10.64 2.85
N ILE A 372 -12.20 -9.59 3.64
CA ILE A 372 -11.04 -8.70 3.50
C ILE A 372 -9.75 -9.51 3.63
N ASP A 373 -9.64 -10.34 4.65
CA ASP A 373 -8.47 -11.20 4.89
C ASP A 373 -8.18 -12.14 3.71
N SER A 374 -9.21 -12.60 3.00
CA SER A 374 -9.08 -13.41 1.79
C SER A 374 -8.57 -12.58 0.60
N LYS A 375 -9.08 -11.35 0.44
CA LYS A 375 -8.68 -10.44 -0.65
C LYS A 375 -7.26 -9.91 -0.44
N LEU A 376 -6.87 -9.58 0.79
CA LEU A 376 -5.54 -9.08 1.13
C LEU A 376 -4.42 -10.08 0.78
N ARG A 377 -4.69 -11.39 0.73
CA ARG A 377 -3.69 -12.40 0.29
C ARG A 377 -3.27 -12.26 -1.16
N THR A 378 -4.17 -11.75 -2.00
CA THR A 378 -3.97 -11.62 -3.46
C THR A 378 -3.92 -10.15 -3.89
N ALA A 379 -3.98 -9.24 -2.92
CA ALA A 379 -3.98 -7.81 -3.12
C ALA A 379 -2.67 -7.31 -3.72
N ARG A 380 -2.79 -6.38 -4.66
CA ARG A 380 -1.66 -5.56 -5.12
C ARG A 380 -1.66 -4.28 -4.31
N ILE A 381 -0.74 -4.21 -3.34
CA ILE A 381 -0.56 -3.05 -2.48
C ILE A 381 0.87 -2.54 -2.68
N ALA A 382 1.00 -1.26 -3.00
CA ALA A 382 2.27 -0.56 -3.08
C ALA A 382 2.27 0.56 -2.03
N VAL A 383 3.26 0.57 -1.15
CA VAL A 383 3.45 1.62 -0.14
C VAL A 383 4.61 2.51 -0.58
N PHE A 384 4.42 3.83 -0.51
CA PHE A 384 5.41 4.83 -0.92
C PHE A 384 6.09 5.52 0.26
N ASP A 385 5.67 5.23 1.49
CA ASP A 385 6.41 5.65 2.68
C ASP A 385 7.73 4.84 2.76
N PRO A 386 8.90 5.50 2.81
CA PRO A 386 10.19 4.81 2.78
C PRO A 386 10.48 3.98 4.03
N THR A 387 9.77 4.19 5.14
CA THR A 387 9.98 3.43 6.38
C THR A 387 9.03 2.23 6.50
N LEU A 388 8.11 2.06 5.56
CA LEU A 388 7.07 1.05 5.61
C LEU A 388 7.04 0.23 4.32
N SER A 389 6.67 -1.04 4.45
CA SER A 389 6.52 -1.96 3.33
C SER A 389 5.27 -2.82 3.50
N TRP A 390 4.65 -3.24 2.39
CA TRP A 390 3.56 -4.20 2.45
C TRP A 390 4.10 -5.62 2.53
N ASN A 391 3.74 -6.36 3.58
CA ASN A 391 4.07 -7.76 3.71
C ASN A 391 2.87 -8.64 3.36
N SER A 392 2.89 -9.25 2.17
CA SER A 392 1.79 -10.09 1.69
C SER A 392 1.58 -11.37 2.50
N ALA A 393 2.64 -11.89 3.15
CA ALA A 393 2.52 -13.08 4.00
C ALA A 393 1.76 -12.74 5.29
N CYS A 394 2.06 -11.59 5.89
CA CYS A 394 1.40 -11.13 7.11
C CYS A 394 0.05 -10.44 6.85
N ARG A 395 -0.21 -10.00 5.61
CA ARG A 395 -1.39 -9.22 5.20
C ARG A 395 -1.49 -7.88 5.93
N GLN A 396 -0.34 -7.25 6.15
CA GLN A 396 -0.23 -5.96 6.83
C GLN A 396 1.02 -5.22 6.36
N VAL A 397 0.99 -3.90 6.56
CA VAL A 397 2.11 -2.99 6.46
C VAL A 397 3.03 -3.23 7.65
N THR A 398 4.35 -3.26 7.43
CA THR A 398 5.39 -3.48 8.43
C THR A 398 6.63 -2.63 8.14
N GLU A 399 7.43 -2.32 9.16
CA GLU A 399 8.75 -1.67 8.97
C GLU A 399 9.80 -2.61 8.37
N THR A 400 9.66 -3.92 8.61
CA THR A 400 10.61 -4.95 8.18
C THR A 400 9.89 -6.09 7.47
N ASP A 401 10.62 -6.88 6.68
CA ASP A 401 10.09 -8.06 5.99
C ASP A 401 9.65 -9.20 6.93
N ALA A 402 9.90 -9.07 8.24
CA ALA A 402 9.49 -10.07 9.22
C ALA A 402 8.03 -9.88 9.62
N CYS A 403 7.22 -10.95 9.53
CA CYS A 403 6.00 -11.00 10.32
C CYS A 403 6.42 -10.97 11.79
N LEU A 404 6.01 -9.92 12.51
CA LEU A 404 6.15 -9.86 13.96
C LEU A 404 5.35 -11.04 14.55
N SER A 405 6.01 -12.19 14.67
CA SER A 405 5.42 -13.50 14.98
C SER A 405 5.02 -13.63 16.45
N GLY A 406 4.84 -12.50 17.12
CA GLY A 406 4.40 -12.37 18.51
C GLY A 406 3.82 -11.00 18.83
N SER A 407 3.64 -10.11 17.85
CA SER A 407 2.84 -8.90 18.06
C SER A 407 1.39 -9.35 18.10
N ASN A 408 0.80 -9.21 19.28
CA ASN A 408 -0.61 -9.41 19.59
C ASN A 408 -1.52 -9.18 18.37
N LYS A 409 -2.39 -10.14 18.04
CA LYS A 409 -3.57 -9.88 17.19
C LYS A 409 -4.41 -8.69 17.71
N ASN A 410 -4.15 -8.24 18.93
CA ASN A 410 -4.75 -7.08 19.58
C ASN A 410 -4.14 -5.74 19.16
N ASN A 411 -3.07 -5.70 18.35
CA ASN A 411 -2.47 -4.44 17.93
C ASN A 411 -3.18 -3.80 16.74
N SER A 412 -4.05 -4.49 16.00
CA SER A 412 -4.92 -3.78 15.07
C SER A 412 -5.97 -3.03 15.87
N VAL A 413 -5.84 -1.70 15.95
CA VAL A 413 -6.96 -0.83 16.35
C VAL A 413 -8.04 -1.04 15.30
N SER A 414 -9.00 -1.92 15.58
CA SER A 414 -10.14 -2.14 14.72
C SER A 414 -11.14 -1.00 14.92
N LEU A 415 -11.89 -0.64 13.87
CA LEU A 415 -13.06 0.23 14.02
C LEU A 415 -14.00 -0.28 15.13
N ASP A 416 -14.07 -1.60 15.30
CA ASP A 416 -14.83 -2.25 16.37
C ASP A 416 -14.28 -1.87 17.75
N SER A 417 -12.96 -1.88 17.96
CA SER A 417 -12.36 -1.47 19.24
C SER A 417 -12.58 0.02 19.56
N LEU A 418 -12.63 0.89 18.55
CA LEU A 418 -12.93 2.31 18.72
C LEU A 418 -14.42 2.53 19.03
N TYR A 419 -15.29 1.79 18.34
CA TYR A 419 -16.72 1.81 18.60
C TYR A 419 -17.04 1.23 19.99
N GLU A 420 -16.41 0.11 20.38
CA GLU A 420 -16.52 -0.52 21.71
C GLU A 420 -16.02 0.42 22.82
N ALA A 421 -14.91 1.13 22.59
CA ALA A 421 -14.43 2.12 23.54
C ALA A 421 -15.39 3.31 23.68
N LEU A 422 -16.11 3.67 22.61
CA LEU A 422 -17.13 4.72 22.63
C LEU A 422 -18.43 4.27 23.30
N THR A 423 -18.83 3.01 23.13
CA THR A 423 -20.05 2.46 23.74
C THR A 423 -19.85 2.06 25.19
N GLY A 424 -18.61 1.80 25.61
CA GLY A 424 -18.30 1.25 26.93
C GLY A 424 -18.81 -0.18 27.13
N ASP A 425 -19.23 -0.84 26.04
CA ASP A 425 -19.92 -2.12 26.09
C ASP A 425 -19.36 -3.07 25.02
N SER A 426 -18.57 -4.04 25.46
CA SER A 426 -17.99 -5.11 24.64
C SER A 426 -19.00 -6.20 24.26
N SER A 427 -20.27 -6.05 24.66
CA SER A 427 -21.32 -7.06 24.47
C SER A 427 -22.44 -6.67 23.49
N ILE A 428 -22.39 -5.49 22.88
CA ILE A 428 -23.40 -5.06 21.89
C ILE A 428 -23.11 -5.68 20.53
N PHE A 429 -23.43 -6.97 20.42
CA PHE A 429 -23.96 -7.52 19.19
C PHE A 429 -25.21 -6.73 18.83
N LEU A 430 -25.12 -5.99 17.72
CA LEU A 430 -26.20 -5.34 16.96
C LEU A 430 -27.56 -5.24 17.67
N PRO A 431 -28.06 -4.04 18.04
CA PRO A 431 -29.50 -3.92 18.23
C PRO A 431 -30.17 -4.31 16.91
N ASP A 432 -31.02 -5.34 16.94
CA ASP A 432 -31.86 -5.76 15.82
C ASP A 432 -32.66 -4.55 15.32
N PHE A 433 -32.18 -3.92 14.25
CA PHE A 433 -32.84 -2.79 13.62
C PHE A 433 -34.00 -3.24 12.71
N THR A 434 -34.37 -4.52 12.71
CA THR A 434 -35.54 -5.06 12.02
C THR A 434 -36.75 -5.08 12.95
N SER A 435 -37.36 -3.93 13.20
CA SER A 435 -38.78 -3.86 13.56
C SER A 435 -39.48 -2.87 12.63
N SER A 436 -40.06 -3.44 11.58
CA SER A 436 -41.16 -2.87 10.80
C SER A 436 -42.05 -4.01 10.34
#